data_AF-A0A1Y4VWD9-F1
#
_entry.id   AF-A0A1Y4VWD9-F1
#
_cell.length_a   1.000
_cell.length_b   1.000
_cell.length_c   1.000
_cell.angle_alpha   90.00
_cell.angle_beta   90.00
_cell.angle_gamma   90.00
#
_symmetry.space_group_name_H-M   'P 1'
#
loop_
_entity.id
_entity.type
_entity.pdbx_description
1 polymer ?
#
loop_
_entity_poly.entity_id
_entity_poly.type
_entity_poly.pdbx_seq_one_letter_code
_entity_poly.pdbx_strand_id
1 'polypeptide(L)'
;MRNIFYSLTGFILLLGITACSEEERYGTSVVKEIELFLDDQPWAVNTGASNKPLFIYTADGEYVANYSSLYRFQLPNGSYNIISTTQSDSIPSPRNLNDIVIHQDPTAKTKYAISAPVTYKSPFDEPLSVRMYNRTGVLRLKATDRKSDKSYSKLRAVVSSPISGYKLSDATFVKTPIDVQREKETTTGGVNYTDDFVLFQTQSEGEQVSVRIDYLDKNNTVVQSKAIDGAFSILPDDTVQVAFALNNVDEPVIQDYTVTIASEGWNEEDINPEAPMRIPDGYRYVSPEENLESICKSMLADVSVNEVKLFLKAGATYKLGTQTEIPKALYIMGQAPGDGEELAFMEMGNMSINCPDAIIEAFHFENLKIKVTTSDFFKFKNQAFHVSTISWKNCEISDLVRTMWYQEVNAAQKQIADHIVIENCRFLGLNSGGSGLFGLSTKQDAPVHNFVFKNSTFHANNLTKALITGLGSMTGELNVTIENCTFVSMAPAAMTFFDLNPKNTSSFHLVVRNNLFSGVCEAGQGTWFTTRNVTSKTFENNYRTNGFVVANWGVDAAEIPVETTLPMETLFKDVAGRDFTITDKNSEVYTNGIGDPHWIK
;
A
#
# COMPACT_ATOMS: atom_id res chain seq x y z
N MET A 1 72.63 60.67 44.26
CA MET A 1 72.07 59.66 43.31
C MET A 1 70.66 60.14 42.98
N ARG A 2 70.39 60.64 41.78
CA ARG A 2 69.80 59.91 40.62
C ARG A 2 68.58 59.05 41.02
N ASN A 3 67.38 59.09 40.42
CA ASN A 3 66.78 59.80 39.27
C ASN A 3 65.22 59.64 39.37
N ILE A 4 64.30 60.43 38.78
CA ILE A 4 64.30 61.81 38.21
C ILE A 4 62.80 62.27 38.02
N PHE A 5 62.46 63.53 38.37
CA PHE A 5 61.28 64.36 37.95
C PHE A 5 59.83 63.87 38.27
N TYR A 6 58.91 64.65 38.89
CA TYR A 6 58.37 66.01 38.60
C TYR A 6 57.59 66.08 37.27
N SER A 7 56.41 66.72 37.15
CA SER A 7 55.79 67.82 37.92
C SER A 7 54.30 67.52 38.29
N LEU A 8 53.68 68.08 39.35
CA LEU A 8 53.40 69.51 39.65
C LEU A 8 52.59 70.20 38.49
N THR A 9 51.49 70.94 38.69
CA THR A 9 50.84 71.44 39.92
C THR A 9 49.38 71.86 39.67
N GLY A 10 48.48 71.63 40.64
CA GLY A 10 47.52 72.64 41.16
C GLY A 10 46.23 72.95 40.38
N PHE A 11 45.29 73.75 40.90
CA PHE A 11 44.98 74.14 42.30
C PHE A 11 43.58 74.83 42.33
N ILE A 12 42.77 74.60 43.37
CA ILE A 12 41.62 75.43 43.84
C ILE A 12 40.30 75.54 42.98
N LEU A 13 39.19 75.07 43.59
CA LEU A 13 37.85 75.70 43.80
C LEU A 13 37.47 76.93 42.93
N LEU A 14 36.23 77.07 42.40
CA LEU A 14 34.98 77.30 43.16
C LEU A 14 33.73 77.36 42.22
N LEU A 15 32.52 77.21 42.79
CA LEU A 15 31.17 77.58 42.26
C LEU A 15 30.54 76.76 41.11
N GLY A 16 29.80 75.71 41.51
CA GLY A 16 28.33 75.66 41.44
C GLY A 16 27.60 76.03 40.15
N ILE A 17 27.16 75.01 39.42
CA ILE A 17 25.99 75.07 38.52
C ILE A 17 25.08 73.88 38.87
N THR A 18 23.80 74.18 39.08
CA THR A 18 22.59 73.32 39.15
C THR A 18 22.73 71.80 39.33
N ALA A 19 21.99 71.27 40.31
CA ALA A 19 21.55 69.89 40.28
C ALA A 19 20.67 69.61 39.05
N CYS A 20 21.21 68.90 38.06
CA CYS A 20 20.46 68.14 37.07
C CYS A 20 20.88 66.67 37.22
N SER A 21 20.04 65.91 37.94
CA SER A 21 20.01 64.44 38.04
C SER A 21 21.34 63.66 38.03
N GLU A 22 21.76 63.19 39.22
CA GLU A 22 22.50 61.93 39.34
C GLU A 22 21.59 60.73 38.98
N GLU A 23 21.03 60.66 37.76
CA GLU A 23 20.09 59.57 37.42
C GLU A 23 20.05 59.12 35.95
N GLU A 24 21.17 59.26 35.22
CA GLU A 24 21.47 58.37 34.09
C GLU A 24 22.77 57.58 34.36
N ARG A 25 22.75 56.80 35.44
CA ARG A 25 23.47 55.51 35.37
C ARG A 25 22.82 54.75 34.22
N TYR A 26 23.58 54.41 33.19
CA TYR A 26 23.15 53.47 32.15
C TYR A 26 22.92 52.08 32.77
N GLY A 27 21.79 51.95 33.47
CA GLY A 27 21.27 50.70 33.97
C GLY A 27 21.15 49.79 32.76
N THR A 28 21.86 48.67 32.83
CA THR A 28 21.90 47.69 31.75
C THR A 28 21.52 46.37 32.37
N SER A 29 20.59 45.68 31.72
CA SER A 29 20.07 44.40 32.16
C SER A 29 20.57 43.31 31.21
N VAL A 30 20.93 42.15 31.77
CA VAL A 30 21.37 40.99 30.99
C VAL A 30 20.17 40.10 30.74
N VAL A 31 19.91 39.75 29.48
CA VAL A 31 18.92 38.73 29.11
C VAL A 31 19.51 37.37 29.47
N LYS A 32 18.97 36.72 30.50
CA LYS A 32 19.54 35.50 31.10
C LYS A 32 19.03 34.21 30.44
N GLU A 33 17.84 34.24 29.86
CA GLU A 33 17.14 33.06 29.36
C GLU A 33 16.38 33.46 28.09
N ILE A 34 16.48 32.61 27.05
CA ILE A 34 15.95 32.85 25.72
C ILE A 34 15.29 31.55 25.29
N GLU A 35 13.99 31.60 25.05
CA GLU A 35 13.19 30.47 24.59
C GLU A 35 12.66 30.79 23.20
N LEU A 36 13.10 30.04 22.20
CA LEU A 36 12.58 30.18 20.84
C LEU A 36 11.68 28.99 20.54
N PHE A 37 10.60 29.24 19.81
CA PHE A 37 9.71 28.21 19.30
C PHE A 37 9.51 28.40 17.80
N LEU A 38 9.34 27.29 17.08
CA LEU A 38 8.92 27.23 15.69
C LEU A 38 7.64 26.38 15.64
N ASP A 39 6.53 26.99 15.20
CA ASP A 39 5.20 26.35 15.15
C ASP A 39 4.86 25.65 16.49
N ASP A 40 5.02 26.44 17.55
CA ASP A 40 4.87 26.10 18.96
C ASP A 40 5.81 25.02 19.54
N GLN A 41 6.65 24.38 18.74
CA GLN A 41 7.70 23.45 19.20
C GLN A 41 8.99 24.19 19.60
N PRO A 42 9.72 23.75 20.64
CA PRO A 42 11.01 24.34 21.01
C PRO A 42 12.01 24.32 19.85
N TRP A 43 12.65 25.46 19.59
CA TRP A 43 13.61 25.65 18.50
C TRP A 43 14.92 26.25 19.02
N ALA A 44 16.04 25.85 18.42
CA ALA A 44 17.36 26.36 18.77
C ALA A 44 18.22 26.57 17.52
N VAL A 45 19.12 27.55 17.59
CA VAL A 45 20.17 27.72 16.57
C VAL A 45 21.19 26.60 16.73
N ASN A 46 21.55 25.93 15.64
CA ASN A 46 22.59 24.90 15.66
C ASN A 46 23.94 25.46 16.16
N THR A 47 24.60 24.73 17.06
CA THR A 47 25.92 25.11 17.60
C THR A 47 26.95 25.25 16.47
N GLY A 48 27.51 26.44 16.30
CA GLY A 48 28.46 26.77 15.24
C GLY A 48 27.85 27.46 14.01
N ALA A 49 26.52 27.60 13.93
CA ALA A 49 25.90 28.42 12.89
C ALA A 49 26.18 29.92 13.12
N SER A 50 26.43 30.65 12.04
CA SER A 50 26.54 32.13 12.05
C SER A 50 25.19 32.85 12.16
N ASN A 51 24.08 32.10 12.21
CA ASN A 51 22.73 32.65 12.19
C ASN A 51 22.44 33.46 13.46
N LYS A 52 21.86 34.65 13.26
CA LYS A 52 21.49 35.61 14.31
C LYS A 52 19.98 35.91 14.23
N PRO A 53 19.13 34.98 14.69
CA PRO A 53 17.69 35.05 14.48
C PRO A 53 17.03 36.23 15.19
N LEU A 54 17.62 36.72 16.29
CA LEU A 54 17.04 37.78 17.13
C LEU A 54 17.39 39.16 16.58
N PHE A 55 16.38 39.90 16.12
CA PHE A 55 16.47 41.30 15.73
C PHE A 55 15.82 42.17 16.80
N ILE A 56 16.54 43.18 17.28
CA ILE A 56 16.14 44.02 18.40
C ILE A 56 15.92 45.44 17.92
N TYR A 57 14.73 45.96 18.21
CA TYR A 57 14.31 47.31 17.91
C TYR A 57 13.90 48.03 19.19
N THR A 58 14.01 49.35 19.23
CA THR A 58 13.41 50.18 20.29
C THR A 58 11.88 50.12 20.23
N ALA A 59 11.21 50.69 21.24
CA ALA A 59 9.75 50.76 21.28
C ALA A 59 9.11 51.50 20.08
N ASP A 60 9.82 52.50 19.52
CA ASP A 60 9.47 53.27 18.32
C ASP A 60 9.98 52.65 17.00
N GLY A 61 10.70 51.53 17.07
CA GLY A 61 11.08 50.72 15.92
C GLY A 61 12.48 50.96 15.36
N GLU A 62 13.31 51.81 15.98
CA GLU A 62 14.71 52.00 15.54
C GLU A 62 15.55 50.74 15.79
N TYR A 63 16.38 50.38 14.82
CA TYR A 63 17.19 49.17 14.89
C TYR A 63 18.35 49.32 15.89
N VAL A 64 18.45 48.37 16.82
CA VAL A 64 19.50 48.35 17.85
C VAL A 64 20.62 47.38 17.45
N ALA A 65 20.29 46.11 17.27
CA ALA A 65 21.27 45.03 17.05
C ALA A 65 20.61 43.73 16.58
N ASN A 66 21.43 42.77 16.13
CA ASN A 66 21.04 41.38 15.96
C ASN A 66 21.98 40.40 16.69
N TYR A 67 21.39 39.37 17.30
CA TYR A 67 22.10 38.42 18.16
C TYR A 67 21.75 36.96 17.83
N SER A 68 22.66 36.06 18.20
CA SER A 68 22.38 34.63 18.26
C SER A 68 21.67 34.29 19.56
N SER A 69 20.75 33.32 19.56
CA SER A 69 20.14 32.81 20.80
C SER A 69 21.08 31.91 21.62
N LEU A 70 22.24 31.53 21.08
CA LEU A 70 23.25 30.71 21.77
C LEU A 70 23.93 31.43 22.95
N TYR A 71 23.84 32.77 23.03
CA TYR A 71 24.56 33.56 24.01
C TYR A 71 23.66 34.62 24.66
N ARG A 72 23.84 34.82 25.96
CA ARG A 72 23.26 35.95 26.70
C ARG A 72 23.81 37.27 26.16
N PHE A 73 22.96 38.29 26.10
CA PHE A 73 23.34 39.64 25.71
C PHE A 73 22.81 40.68 26.71
N GLN A 74 23.34 41.89 26.63
CA GLN A 74 23.08 42.98 27.55
C GLN A 74 22.51 44.17 26.76
N LEU A 75 21.39 44.72 27.23
CA LEU A 75 20.80 45.95 26.67
C LEU A 75 20.73 47.02 27.77
N PRO A 76 20.68 48.31 27.41
CA PRO A 76 20.19 49.36 28.30
C PRO A 76 18.80 49.02 28.87
N ASN A 77 18.48 49.59 30.02
CA ASN A 77 17.14 49.51 30.58
C ASN A 77 16.18 50.32 29.70
N GLY A 78 15.06 49.71 29.33
CA GLY A 78 14.12 50.26 28.37
C GLY A 78 13.04 49.25 27.95
N SER A 79 12.31 49.59 26.90
CA SER A 79 11.32 48.73 26.25
C SER A 79 11.74 48.52 24.80
N TYR A 80 11.76 47.25 24.38
CA TYR A 80 12.22 46.81 23.07
C TYR A 80 11.15 45.98 22.38
N ASN A 81 11.15 45.98 21.04
CA ASN A 81 10.41 45.04 20.23
C ASN A 81 11.41 44.06 19.62
N ILE A 82 11.21 42.76 19.87
CA ILE A 82 12.13 41.70 19.45
C ILE A 82 11.41 40.80 18.45
N ILE A 83 12.08 40.51 17.33
CA ILE A 83 11.61 39.58 16.31
C ILE A 83 12.61 38.43 16.19
N SER A 84 12.10 37.22 15.97
CA SER A 84 12.89 36.06 15.60
C SER A 84 12.52 35.57 14.19
N THR A 85 13.52 35.13 13.43
CA THR A 85 13.32 34.50 12.11
C THR A 85 14.30 33.33 11.91
N THR A 86 13.91 32.33 11.14
CA THR A 86 14.85 31.29 10.67
C THR A 86 15.77 31.79 9.55
N GLN A 87 15.32 32.78 8.77
CA GLN A 87 16.04 33.40 7.65
C GLN A 87 16.53 34.82 7.99
N SER A 88 17.62 34.94 8.76
CA SER A 88 18.14 36.26 9.18
C SER A 88 18.64 37.13 8.03
N ASP A 89 19.22 36.52 6.99
CA ASP A 89 19.76 37.23 5.83
C ASP A 89 18.67 37.94 5.00
N SER A 90 17.40 37.56 5.19
CA SER A 90 16.24 38.18 4.54
C SER A 90 15.69 39.41 5.29
N ILE A 91 16.21 39.73 6.48
CA ILE A 91 15.79 40.91 7.25
C ILE A 91 16.72 42.09 6.91
N PRO A 92 16.24 43.12 6.18
CA PRO A 92 17.06 44.27 5.87
C PRO A 92 17.42 45.03 7.15
N SER A 93 18.72 45.09 7.46
CA SER A 93 19.26 45.73 8.66
C SER A 93 20.53 46.52 8.32
N PRO A 94 20.73 47.73 8.89
CA PRO A 94 19.79 48.48 9.75
C PRO A 94 18.63 49.11 8.97
N ARG A 95 17.41 49.03 9.50
CA ARG A 95 16.19 49.71 9.00
C ARG A 95 15.16 49.82 10.14
N ASN A 96 14.35 50.87 10.17
CA ASN A 96 13.25 50.98 11.16
C ASN A 96 12.22 49.86 10.92
N LEU A 97 11.79 49.20 11.99
CA LEU A 97 10.85 48.06 11.99
C LEU A 97 9.56 48.33 11.21
N ASN A 98 9.01 49.55 11.33
CA ASN A 98 7.74 49.92 10.71
C ASN A 98 7.79 49.95 9.18
N ASP A 99 8.99 50.08 8.61
CA ASP A 99 9.24 50.10 7.17
C ASP A 99 9.60 48.73 6.58
N ILE A 100 9.76 47.68 7.41
CA ILE A 100 10.21 46.37 6.93
C ILE A 100 9.03 45.53 6.43
N VAL A 101 9.00 45.34 5.11
CA VAL A 101 8.22 44.33 4.41
C VAL A 101 9.18 43.32 3.80
N ILE A 102 8.96 42.04 4.07
CA ILE A 102 9.62 40.94 3.37
C ILE A 102 8.75 40.61 2.16
N HIS A 103 9.29 40.86 0.97
CA HIS A 103 8.57 40.61 -0.27
C HIS A 103 8.63 39.13 -0.67
N GLN A 104 7.63 38.70 -1.44
CA GLN A 104 7.59 37.36 -2.04
C GLN A 104 8.88 37.13 -2.84
N ASP A 105 9.56 36.02 -2.55
CA ASP A 105 10.75 35.62 -3.28
C ASP A 105 10.39 35.42 -4.76
N PRO A 106 10.98 36.19 -5.70
CA PRO A 106 10.65 36.10 -7.12
C PRO A 106 11.10 34.77 -7.75
N THR A 107 11.97 34.00 -7.08
CA THR A 107 12.38 32.66 -7.50
C THR A 107 11.51 31.54 -6.89
N ALA A 108 10.66 31.88 -5.92
CA ALA A 108 9.79 30.97 -5.17
C ALA A 108 10.53 29.79 -4.52
N LYS A 109 11.58 30.06 -3.75
CA LYS A 109 12.43 29.05 -3.07
C LYS A 109 12.61 29.29 -1.57
N THR A 110 12.45 30.51 -1.10
CA THR A 110 12.79 30.91 0.27
C THR A 110 11.60 30.66 1.21
N LYS A 111 11.73 29.69 2.13
CA LYS A 111 10.78 29.48 3.23
C LYS A 111 10.99 30.51 4.33
N TYR A 112 9.93 31.11 4.83
CA TYR A 112 9.98 32.10 5.92
C TYR A 112 9.23 31.59 7.15
N ALA A 113 9.93 31.45 8.28
CA ALA A 113 9.30 31.31 9.59
C ALA A 113 9.72 32.50 10.48
N ILE A 114 8.73 33.29 10.91
CA ILE A 114 8.94 34.63 11.48
C ILE A 114 7.94 34.88 12.62
N SER A 115 8.43 35.41 13.74
CA SER A 115 7.59 35.80 14.87
C SER A 115 6.83 37.10 14.62
N ALA A 116 5.75 37.32 15.38
CA ALA A 116 5.29 38.67 15.64
C ALA A 116 6.32 39.43 16.51
N PRO A 117 6.30 40.77 16.55
CA PRO A 117 7.11 41.54 17.50
C PRO A 117 6.73 41.22 18.94
N VAL A 118 7.69 40.79 19.74
CA VAL A 118 7.55 40.55 21.18
C VAL A 118 8.05 41.79 21.92
N THR A 119 7.17 42.48 22.64
CA THR A 119 7.58 43.58 23.52
C THR A 119 8.27 43.03 24.77
N TYR A 120 9.52 43.43 24.98
CA TYR A 120 10.36 42.97 26.08
C TYR A 120 10.93 44.16 26.86
N LYS A 121 10.84 44.13 28.19
CA LYS A 121 11.08 45.31 29.06
C LYS A 121 12.05 44.97 30.18
N SER A 122 12.91 45.93 30.53
CA SER A 122 13.79 45.81 31.69
C SER A 122 13.04 46.09 33.01
N PRO A 123 13.41 45.48 34.14
CA PRO A 123 14.46 44.46 34.28
C PRO A 123 14.06 43.15 33.58
N PHE A 124 15.02 42.53 32.89
CA PHE A 124 14.82 41.31 32.09
C PHE A 124 14.80 40.07 32.99
N ASP A 125 13.83 40.05 33.91
CA ASP A 125 13.72 39.02 34.95
C ASP A 125 12.95 37.78 34.47
N GLU A 126 12.06 37.95 33.48
CA GLU A 126 11.35 36.87 32.79
C GLU A 126 12.11 36.39 31.54
N PRO A 127 12.01 35.10 31.15
CA PRO A 127 12.59 34.59 29.90
C PRO A 127 12.14 35.37 28.66
N LEU A 128 13.07 35.55 27.71
CA LEU A 128 12.73 36.04 26.37
C LEU A 128 12.11 34.90 25.54
N SER A 129 10.81 34.69 25.69
CA SER A 129 10.04 33.71 24.90
C SER A 129 9.55 34.32 23.58
N VAL A 130 10.01 33.79 22.43
CA VAL A 130 9.61 34.24 21.09
C VAL A 130 9.11 33.07 20.24
N ARG A 131 7.86 33.17 19.75
CA ARG A 131 7.22 32.16 18.90
C ARG A 131 7.27 32.58 17.43
N MET A 132 8.06 31.87 16.64
CA MET A 132 8.06 31.95 15.18
C MET A 132 6.99 31.01 14.62
N TYR A 133 6.33 31.44 13.56
CA TYR A 133 5.43 30.58 12.81
C TYR A 133 5.83 30.59 11.34
N ASN A 134 5.66 29.46 10.67
CA ASN A 134 5.81 29.39 9.22
C ASN A 134 4.80 30.33 8.54
N ARG A 135 5.32 31.21 7.68
CA ARG A 135 4.55 32.21 6.90
C ARG A 135 4.42 31.82 5.45
N THR A 136 5.11 30.77 5.02
CA THR A 136 5.13 30.25 3.65
C THR A 136 4.72 28.78 3.59
N GLY A 137 4.14 28.39 2.46
CA GLY A 137 3.91 27.01 2.06
C GLY A 137 4.50 26.71 0.69
N VAL A 138 4.37 25.47 0.23
CA VAL A 138 4.83 25.04 -1.09
C VAL A 138 3.64 24.70 -1.98
N LEU A 139 3.52 25.33 -3.15
CA LEU A 139 2.68 24.83 -4.23
C LEU A 139 3.53 23.97 -5.18
N ARG A 140 3.24 22.68 -5.26
CA ARG A 140 3.92 21.74 -6.16
C ARG A 140 3.05 21.46 -7.37
N LEU A 141 3.48 21.89 -8.55
CA LEU A 141 2.85 21.54 -9.82
C LEU A 141 3.46 20.24 -10.35
N LYS A 142 2.64 19.29 -10.79
CA LYS A 142 3.11 17.96 -11.26
C LYS A 142 2.33 17.48 -12.48
N ALA A 143 3.05 17.14 -13.55
CA ALA A 143 2.46 16.54 -14.74
C ALA A 143 2.17 15.03 -14.55
N THR A 144 1.04 14.58 -15.10
CA THR A 144 0.64 13.15 -15.15
C THR A 144 0.89 12.52 -16.52
N ASP A 145 1.41 13.29 -17.48
CA ASP A 145 1.57 12.92 -18.87
C ASP A 145 2.47 11.70 -19.09
N ARG A 146 1.94 10.72 -19.84
CA ARG A 146 2.67 9.52 -20.28
C ARG A 146 3.18 9.61 -21.72
N LYS A 147 2.68 10.58 -22.50
CA LYS A 147 3.06 10.83 -23.89
C LYS A 147 3.75 12.18 -24.00
N SER A 148 4.90 12.19 -24.66
CA SER A 148 5.67 13.40 -24.99
C SER A 148 4.96 14.21 -26.06
N ASP A 149 4.70 15.49 -25.80
CA ASP A 149 4.39 16.47 -26.84
C ASP A 149 5.65 17.26 -27.24
N LYS A 150 5.95 17.31 -28.53
CA LYS A 150 7.12 17.98 -29.11
C LYS A 150 6.78 19.34 -29.74
N SER A 151 5.55 19.81 -29.59
CA SER A 151 5.10 21.12 -30.08
C SER A 151 5.79 22.29 -29.35
N TYR A 152 6.20 22.08 -28.10
CA TYR A 152 6.92 23.02 -27.25
C TYR A 152 8.25 22.44 -26.75
N SER A 153 9.14 23.31 -26.26
CA SER A 153 10.46 22.95 -25.69
C SER A 153 10.68 23.48 -24.27
N LYS A 154 9.79 24.35 -23.79
CA LYS A 154 9.86 24.96 -22.46
C LYS A 154 8.44 25.17 -21.92
N LEU A 155 8.28 24.99 -20.62
CA LEU A 155 7.07 25.34 -19.88
C LEU A 155 7.38 26.55 -19.00
N ARG A 156 6.47 27.51 -18.95
CA ARG A 156 6.48 28.60 -17.96
C ARG A 156 5.22 28.45 -17.10
N ALA A 157 5.41 28.10 -15.83
CA ALA A 157 4.33 28.19 -14.85
C ALA A 157 4.28 29.62 -14.30
N VAL A 158 3.09 30.20 -14.28
CA VAL A 158 2.77 31.51 -13.70
C VAL A 158 1.74 31.28 -12.61
N VAL A 159 2.10 31.61 -11.37
CA VAL A 159 1.24 31.52 -10.20
C VAL A 159 0.86 32.92 -9.76
N SER A 160 -0.42 33.26 -9.86
CA SER A 160 -0.94 34.56 -9.44
C SER A 160 -1.36 34.46 -7.97
N SER A 161 -0.66 35.20 -7.10
CA SER A 161 -0.91 35.26 -5.66
C SER A 161 -1.51 36.61 -5.27
N PRO A 162 -2.58 36.66 -4.45
CA PRO A 162 -3.09 37.91 -3.88
C PRO A 162 -2.18 38.50 -2.79
N ILE A 163 -1.25 37.70 -2.25
CA ILE A 163 -0.30 38.09 -1.21
C ILE A 163 1.11 38.23 -1.82
N SER A 164 1.75 39.38 -1.61
CA SER A 164 3.08 39.71 -2.15
C SER A 164 4.14 40.00 -1.09
N GLY A 165 3.81 39.89 0.19
CA GLY A 165 4.77 40.09 1.26
C GLY A 165 4.21 39.90 2.66
N TYR A 166 5.09 40.07 3.64
CA TYR A 166 4.79 40.01 5.08
C TYR A 166 5.42 41.23 5.77
N LYS A 167 4.62 41.97 6.53
CA LYS A 167 5.04 43.19 7.24
C LYS A 167 5.38 42.86 8.69
N LEU A 168 6.58 43.25 9.11
CA LEU A 168 7.12 42.81 10.41
C LEU A 168 6.51 43.53 11.61
N SER A 169 6.22 44.82 11.51
CA SER A 169 5.81 45.65 12.67
C SER A 169 4.47 45.28 13.28
N ASP A 170 3.57 44.68 12.50
CA ASP A 170 2.21 44.29 12.91
C ASP A 170 1.89 42.83 12.57
N ALA A 171 2.88 42.07 12.07
CA ALA A 171 2.77 40.65 11.75
C ALA A 171 1.72 40.31 10.67
N THR A 172 1.40 41.24 9.76
CA THR A 172 0.34 41.10 8.74
C THR A 172 0.85 40.75 7.34
N PHE A 173 -0.02 40.17 6.51
CA PHE A 173 0.26 39.90 5.10
C PHE A 173 -0.10 41.09 4.20
N VAL A 174 0.76 41.37 3.21
CA VAL A 174 0.55 42.44 2.22
C VAL A 174 -0.30 41.92 1.08
N LYS A 175 -1.59 42.26 1.11
CA LYS A 175 -2.58 41.93 0.08
C LYS A 175 -2.46 42.86 -1.13
N THR A 176 -1.48 42.59 -1.98
CA THR A 176 -1.30 43.26 -3.28
C THR A 176 -0.94 42.18 -4.29
N PRO A 177 -1.77 41.91 -5.33
CA PRO A 177 -1.55 40.81 -6.24
C PRO A 177 -0.19 40.84 -6.96
N ILE A 178 0.40 39.66 -7.13
CA ILE A 178 1.69 39.45 -7.79
C ILE A 178 1.68 38.15 -8.61
N ASP A 179 2.30 38.18 -9.79
CA ASP A 179 2.58 36.98 -10.57
C ASP A 179 4.01 36.48 -10.26
N VAL A 180 4.11 35.24 -9.83
CA VAL A 180 5.39 34.54 -9.61
C VAL A 180 5.57 33.52 -10.74
N GLN A 181 6.62 33.65 -11.54
CA GLN A 181 6.81 32.85 -12.74
C GLN A 181 8.12 32.06 -12.71
N ARG A 182 8.07 30.80 -13.18
CA ARG A 182 9.25 29.94 -13.35
C ARG A 182 9.23 29.26 -14.71
N GLU A 183 10.40 29.16 -15.32
CA GLU A 183 10.61 28.51 -16.61
C GLU A 183 11.41 27.21 -16.44
N LYS A 184 10.99 26.16 -17.13
CA LYS A 184 11.68 24.86 -17.15
C LYS A 184 11.74 24.33 -18.58
N GLU A 185 12.96 24.08 -19.06
CA GLU A 185 13.18 23.41 -20.34
C GLU A 185 12.78 21.93 -20.26
N THR A 186 12.31 21.38 -21.37
CA THR A 186 11.79 20.02 -21.44
C THR A 186 12.14 19.38 -22.78
N THR A 187 12.98 18.33 -22.73
CA THR A 187 13.26 17.45 -23.87
C THR A 187 12.28 16.28 -23.96
N THR A 188 11.52 16.03 -22.90
CA THR A 188 10.54 14.94 -22.76
C THR A 188 9.11 15.35 -23.13
N GLY A 189 8.88 16.62 -23.46
CA GLY A 189 7.55 17.13 -23.80
C GLY A 189 6.56 17.05 -22.64
N GLY A 190 6.91 17.63 -21.49
CA GLY A 190 6.05 17.69 -20.30
C GLY A 190 6.04 16.43 -19.42
N VAL A 191 6.40 15.26 -19.97
CA VAL A 191 6.52 14.03 -19.18
C VAL A 191 7.52 14.22 -18.05
N ASN A 192 7.10 13.92 -16.82
CA ASN A 192 7.81 14.17 -15.56
C ASN A 192 8.09 15.66 -15.24
N TYR A 193 7.34 16.60 -15.82
CA TYR A 193 7.37 17.99 -15.34
C TYR A 193 6.92 18.06 -13.89
N THR A 194 7.72 18.75 -13.08
CA THR A 194 7.40 19.10 -11.70
C THR A 194 8.06 20.43 -11.37
N ASP A 195 7.39 21.30 -10.63
CA ASP A 195 7.93 22.60 -10.22
C ASP A 195 7.33 23.05 -8.88
N ASP A 196 8.19 23.52 -7.98
CA ASP A 196 7.85 23.88 -6.61
C ASP A 196 7.96 25.39 -6.43
N PHE A 197 6.85 26.00 -6.00
CA PHE A 197 6.74 27.41 -5.69
C PHE A 197 6.56 27.61 -4.18
N VAL A 198 7.59 28.12 -3.52
CA VAL A 198 7.48 28.58 -2.13
C VAL A 198 6.82 29.97 -2.13
N LEU A 199 5.64 30.05 -1.54
CA LEU A 199 4.76 31.22 -1.55
C LEU A 199 4.33 31.58 -0.13
N PHE A 200 4.04 32.85 0.14
CA PHE A 200 3.36 33.23 1.38
C PHE A 200 2.02 32.49 1.51
N GLN A 201 1.73 32.00 2.72
CA GLN A 201 0.51 31.26 3.00
C GLN A 201 -0.73 32.15 2.80
N THR A 202 -1.82 31.57 2.31
CA THR A 202 -3.05 32.29 1.98
C THR A 202 -4.24 31.84 2.83
N GLN A 203 -4.12 30.71 3.55
CA GLN A 203 -5.20 30.07 4.28
C GLN A 203 -5.77 30.96 5.39
N SER A 204 -4.93 31.58 6.24
CA SER A 204 -5.42 32.44 7.33
C SER A 204 -6.17 33.67 6.84
N GLU A 205 -5.90 34.08 5.61
CA GLU A 205 -6.44 35.29 4.99
C GLU A 205 -7.75 35.04 4.23
N GLY A 206 -8.16 33.78 4.08
CA GLY A 206 -9.29 33.38 3.22
C GLY A 206 -8.99 33.49 1.73
N GLU A 207 -7.72 33.57 1.35
CA GLU A 207 -7.25 33.87 0.00
C GLU A 207 -6.78 32.60 -0.73
N GLN A 208 -6.70 32.64 -2.06
CA GLN A 208 -6.26 31.52 -2.90
C GLN A 208 -5.40 32.01 -4.08
N VAL A 209 -4.50 31.15 -4.57
CA VAL A 209 -3.68 31.39 -5.77
C VAL A 209 -4.26 30.68 -6.98
N SER A 210 -4.06 31.23 -8.18
CA SER A 210 -4.40 30.58 -9.45
C SER A 210 -3.16 30.28 -10.28
N VAL A 211 -3.28 29.33 -11.22
CA VAL A 211 -2.14 28.82 -11.99
C VAL A 211 -2.43 28.86 -13.48
N ARG A 212 -1.47 29.39 -14.25
CA ARG A 212 -1.43 29.31 -15.72
C ARG A 212 -0.13 28.67 -16.17
N ILE A 213 -0.22 27.74 -17.13
CA ILE A 213 0.93 27.13 -17.80
C ILE A 213 1.00 27.68 -19.22
N ASP A 214 2.08 28.40 -19.53
CA ASP A 214 2.42 28.81 -20.89
C ASP A 214 3.39 27.78 -21.49
N TYR A 215 3.14 27.40 -22.74
CA TYR A 215 3.91 26.45 -23.53
C TYR A 215 4.73 27.25 -24.54
N LEU A 216 6.06 27.10 -24.53
CA LEU A 216 6.98 27.94 -25.31
C LEU A 216 7.77 27.12 -26.34
N ASP A 217 7.89 27.68 -27.54
CA ASP A 217 8.75 27.15 -28.60
C ASP A 217 10.25 27.41 -28.31
N LYS A 218 11.11 26.99 -29.25
CA LYS A 218 12.57 27.15 -29.16
C LYS A 218 13.04 28.60 -29.21
N ASN A 219 12.17 29.53 -29.62
CA ASN A 219 12.44 30.96 -29.71
C ASN A 219 11.89 31.72 -28.48
N ASN A 220 11.36 31.02 -27.48
CA ASN A 220 10.62 31.58 -26.34
C ASN A 220 9.31 32.31 -26.73
N THR A 221 8.70 31.93 -27.84
CA THR A 221 7.34 32.37 -28.21
C THR A 221 6.32 31.47 -27.54
N VAL A 222 5.31 32.04 -26.89
CA VAL A 222 4.19 31.27 -26.34
C VAL A 222 3.35 30.73 -27.50
N VAL A 223 3.26 29.41 -27.61
CA VAL A 223 2.46 28.71 -28.64
C VAL A 223 1.08 28.29 -28.12
N GLN A 224 0.95 28.10 -26.81
CA GLN A 224 -0.31 27.82 -26.12
C GLN A 224 -0.23 28.32 -24.68
N SER A 225 -1.37 28.66 -24.08
CA SER A 225 -1.52 28.89 -22.65
C SER A 225 -2.72 28.10 -22.15
N LYS A 226 -2.60 27.46 -20.99
CA LYS A 226 -3.73 26.82 -20.28
C LYS A 226 -3.79 27.33 -18.85
N ALA A 227 -4.95 27.82 -18.43
CA ALA A 227 -5.24 27.98 -17.01
C ALA A 227 -5.59 26.63 -16.39
N ILE A 228 -5.38 26.46 -15.09
CA ILE A 228 -6.04 25.40 -14.31
C ILE A 228 -7.37 25.95 -13.80
N ASP A 229 -8.46 25.20 -13.95
CA ASP A 229 -9.81 25.57 -13.52
C ASP A 229 -9.97 25.35 -12.00
N GLY A 230 -9.16 26.08 -11.24
CA GLY A 230 -8.98 25.86 -9.81
C GLY A 230 -8.22 26.99 -9.14
N ALA A 231 -8.51 27.16 -7.86
CA ALA A 231 -7.81 28.09 -6.98
C ALA A 231 -7.37 27.33 -5.71
N PHE A 232 -6.13 27.57 -5.29
CA PHE A 232 -5.45 26.74 -4.29
C PHE A 232 -5.07 27.59 -3.08
N SER A 233 -5.39 27.13 -1.88
CA SER A 233 -4.89 27.77 -0.66
C SER A 233 -3.45 27.33 -0.41
N ILE A 234 -2.57 28.26 -0.09
CA ILE A 234 -1.21 27.94 0.37
C ILE A 234 -1.25 27.78 1.89
N LEU A 235 -0.86 26.59 2.36
CA LEU A 235 -0.86 26.18 3.76
C LEU A 235 0.54 26.43 4.37
N PRO A 236 0.66 26.99 5.58
CA PRO A 236 1.97 27.21 6.20
C PRO A 236 2.68 25.88 6.51
N ASP A 237 3.99 25.80 6.24
CA ASP A 237 4.88 24.61 6.38
C ASP A 237 4.52 23.35 5.56
N ASP A 238 3.35 23.34 4.92
CA ASP A 238 2.83 22.23 4.13
C ASP A 238 3.14 22.36 2.62
N THR A 239 3.10 21.22 1.92
CA THR A 239 3.09 21.15 0.45
C THR A 239 1.69 20.85 -0.08
N VAL A 240 1.13 21.77 -0.87
CA VAL A 240 -0.08 21.55 -1.67
C VAL A 240 0.35 21.14 -3.08
N GLN A 241 0.20 19.87 -3.40
CA GLN A 241 0.49 19.31 -4.73
C GLN A 241 -0.76 19.37 -5.61
N VAL A 242 -0.62 19.93 -6.82
CA VAL A 242 -1.63 19.91 -7.89
C VAL A 242 -1.07 19.05 -9.03
N ALA A 243 -1.67 17.89 -9.24
CA ALA A 243 -1.30 16.93 -10.28
C ALA A 243 -2.30 16.98 -11.45
N PHE A 244 -1.83 17.15 -12.68
CA PHE A 244 -2.68 17.41 -13.85
C PHE A 244 -2.04 16.95 -15.17
N ALA A 245 -2.84 16.84 -16.24
CA ALA A 245 -2.35 16.53 -17.59
C ALA A 245 -2.01 17.82 -18.37
N LEU A 246 -0.77 17.97 -18.82
CA LEU A 246 -0.34 19.05 -19.70
C LEU A 246 -0.84 18.86 -21.13
N ASN A 247 -0.61 17.67 -21.69
CA ASN A 247 -0.66 17.39 -23.13
C ASN A 247 -2.03 16.92 -23.62
N ASN A 248 -3.10 17.09 -22.83
CA ASN A 248 -4.47 16.87 -23.31
C ASN A 248 -4.83 17.95 -24.35
N VAL A 249 -4.77 17.62 -25.65
CA VAL A 249 -4.98 18.59 -26.73
C VAL A 249 -6.44 19.01 -26.89
N ASP A 250 -7.39 18.22 -26.38
CA ASP A 250 -8.82 18.44 -26.55
C ASP A 250 -9.38 19.47 -25.55
N GLU A 251 -8.59 19.86 -24.54
CA GLU A 251 -8.98 20.80 -23.47
C GLU A 251 -8.13 22.09 -23.47
N PRO A 252 -8.76 23.27 -23.68
CA PRO A 252 -8.07 24.56 -23.62
C PRO A 252 -7.80 25.08 -22.19
N VAL A 253 -8.43 24.45 -21.19
CA VAL A 253 -8.30 24.74 -19.76
C VAL A 253 -8.12 23.40 -19.07
N ILE A 254 -7.22 23.31 -18.08
CA ILE A 254 -6.98 22.08 -17.32
C ILE A 254 -8.08 21.95 -16.27
N GLN A 255 -9.04 21.04 -16.50
CA GLN A 255 -10.13 20.76 -15.57
C GLN A 255 -9.88 19.47 -14.76
N ASP A 256 -9.27 18.46 -15.39
CA ASP A 256 -8.85 17.23 -14.71
C ASP A 256 -7.54 17.42 -13.94
N TYR A 257 -7.66 17.70 -12.64
CA TYR A 257 -6.54 17.74 -11.69
C TYR A 257 -6.88 17.11 -10.35
N THR A 258 -5.85 16.63 -9.65
CA THR A 258 -5.93 16.12 -8.27
C THR A 258 -5.13 17.01 -7.35
N VAL A 259 -5.73 17.43 -6.23
CA VAL A 259 -5.04 18.19 -5.17
C VAL A 259 -4.72 17.24 -4.02
N THR A 260 -3.48 17.30 -3.51
CA THR A 260 -3.02 16.52 -2.35
C THR A 260 -2.29 17.44 -1.40
N ILE A 261 -2.58 17.35 -0.11
CA ILE A 261 -1.80 18.03 0.95
C ILE A 261 -0.81 17.01 1.48
N ALA A 262 0.47 17.35 1.45
CA ALA A 262 1.56 16.60 2.06
C ALA A 262 2.27 17.52 3.05
N SER A 263 2.09 17.27 4.34
CA SER A 263 2.82 17.99 5.38
C SER A 263 4.27 17.51 5.43
N GLU A 264 5.24 18.41 5.66
CA GLU A 264 6.67 18.04 5.74
C GLU A 264 7.05 17.34 7.08
N GLY A 265 6.05 16.84 7.82
CA GLY A 265 6.23 15.86 8.87
C GLY A 265 6.55 14.48 8.30
N TRP A 266 7.84 14.19 8.12
CA TRP A 266 8.33 12.90 7.63
C TRP A 266 7.82 11.72 8.48
N ASN A 267 6.86 10.97 7.94
CA ASN A 267 6.87 9.52 8.06
C ASN A 267 7.55 8.99 6.78
N GLU A 268 8.50 8.07 6.94
CA GLU A 268 8.83 7.13 5.88
C GLU A 268 7.63 6.20 5.69
N GLU A 269 6.65 6.60 4.88
CA GLU A 269 6.04 5.61 4.00
C GLU A 269 7.06 5.32 2.91
N ASP A 270 7.60 4.10 2.92
CA ASP A 270 8.19 3.49 1.73
C ASP A 270 7.09 3.41 0.66
N ILE A 271 6.90 4.49 -0.10
CA ILE A 271 6.18 4.46 -1.37
C ILE A 271 7.10 3.73 -2.35
N ASN A 272 7.21 2.42 -2.15
CA ASN A 272 7.63 1.49 -3.16
C ASN A 272 6.59 1.63 -4.28
N PRO A 273 6.89 2.29 -5.41
CA PRO A 273 5.88 2.59 -6.41
C PRO A 273 5.33 1.27 -6.90
N GLU A 274 4.00 1.08 -6.80
CA GLU A 274 3.30 -0.13 -7.26
C GLU A 274 3.90 -0.56 -8.59
N ALA A 275 4.61 -1.69 -8.59
CA ALA A 275 5.40 -2.11 -9.73
C ALA A 275 4.47 -2.15 -10.96
N PRO A 276 4.81 -1.49 -12.08
CA PRO A 276 3.86 -1.20 -13.13
C PRO A 276 3.17 -2.49 -13.58
N MET A 277 1.87 -2.57 -13.33
CA MET A 277 1.08 -3.79 -13.40
C MET A 277 1.28 -4.48 -14.76
N ARG A 278 2.00 -5.60 -14.75
CA ARG A 278 2.31 -6.37 -15.97
C ARG A 278 1.17 -7.32 -16.26
N ILE A 279 0.23 -6.86 -17.08
CA ILE A 279 -0.83 -7.69 -17.64
C ILE A 279 -0.14 -8.74 -18.55
N PRO A 280 -0.34 -10.05 -18.34
CA PRO A 280 0.27 -11.08 -19.19
C PRO A 280 -0.30 -11.07 -20.61
N ASP A 281 0.48 -11.58 -21.57
CA ASP A 281 0.10 -11.58 -22.98
C ASP A 281 -1.26 -12.28 -23.21
N GLY A 282 -2.14 -11.62 -23.96
CA GLY A 282 -3.49 -12.11 -24.28
C GLY A 282 -4.54 -11.89 -23.17
N TYR A 283 -4.17 -11.41 -21.99
CA TYR A 283 -5.14 -11.11 -20.93
C TYR A 283 -5.77 -9.72 -21.10
N ARG A 284 -7.09 -9.64 -20.87
CA ARG A 284 -7.81 -8.38 -20.65
C ARG A 284 -7.73 -8.03 -19.16
N TYR A 285 -7.14 -6.89 -18.82
CA TYR A 285 -7.32 -6.29 -17.49
C TYR A 285 -8.79 -5.88 -17.28
N VAL A 286 -9.30 -6.13 -16.08
CA VAL A 286 -10.62 -5.67 -15.62
C VAL A 286 -10.42 -4.73 -14.44
N SER A 287 -10.81 -3.48 -14.60
CA SER A 287 -10.81 -2.50 -13.51
C SER A 287 -11.76 -2.95 -12.38
N PRO A 288 -11.48 -2.68 -11.09
CA PRO A 288 -12.41 -2.98 -10.00
C PRO A 288 -13.81 -2.34 -10.18
N GLU A 289 -13.87 -1.21 -10.89
CA GLU A 289 -15.12 -0.50 -11.24
C GLU A 289 -15.90 -1.15 -12.42
N GLU A 290 -15.26 -2.05 -13.18
CA GLU A 290 -15.90 -2.75 -14.29
C GLU A 290 -16.66 -3.99 -13.81
N ASN A 291 -17.81 -4.26 -14.43
CA ASN A 291 -18.61 -5.45 -14.12
C ASN A 291 -17.97 -6.71 -14.74
N LEU A 292 -17.20 -7.44 -13.93
CA LEU A 292 -16.53 -8.70 -14.30
C LEU A 292 -17.50 -9.76 -14.85
N GLU A 293 -18.68 -9.94 -14.24
CA GLU A 293 -19.71 -10.88 -14.72
C GLU A 293 -20.13 -10.58 -16.16
N SER A 294 -20.44 -9.32 -16.46
CA SER A 294 -20.86 -8.85 -17.79
C SER A 294 -19.73 -8.95 -18.82
N ILE A 295 -18.48 -8.65 -18.44
CA ILE A 295 -17.31 -8.79 -19.31
C ILE A 295 -17.04 -10.26 -19.62
N CYS A 296 -17.06 -11.13 -18.61
CA CYS A 296 -16.87 -12.57 -18.81
C CYS A 296 -17.96 -13.13 -19.74
N LYS A 297 -19.23 -12.80 -19.50
CA LYS A 297 -20.36 -13.24 -20.34
C LYS A 297 -20.27 -12.74 -21.77
N SER A 298 -19.86 -11.49 -22.00
CA SER A 298 -19.71 -10.96 -23.36
C SER A 298 -18.59 -11.66 -24.14
N MET A 299 -17.42 -11.88 -23.52
CA MET A 299 -16.30 -12.59 -24.15
C MET A 299 -16.59 -14.10 -24.37
N LEU A 300 -17.35 -14.73 -23.47
CA LEU A 300 -17.80 -16.10 -23.66
C LEU A 300 -18.78 -16.24 -24.84
N ALA A 301 -19.66 -15.25 -25.05
CA ALA A 301 -20.62 -15.22 -26.16
C ALA A 301 -20.01 -14.79 -27.51
N ASP A 302 -18.91 -14.02 -27.51
CA ASP A 302 -18.26 -13.53 -28.72
C ASP A 302 -17.58 -14.68 -29.51
N VAL A 303 -18.06 -14.95 -30.72
CA VAL A 303 -17.53 -16.01 -31.60
C VAL A 303 -16.13 -15.73 -32.15
N SER A 304 -15.63 -14.48 -32.07
CA SER A 304 -14.27 -14.12 -32.46
C SER A 304 -13.24 -14.35 -31.35
N VAL A 305 -13.70 -14.52 -30.11
CA VAL A 305 -12.87 -14.81 -28.93
C VAL A 305 -12.73 -16.32 -28.77
N ASN A 306 -11.55 -16.86 -29.04
CA ASN A 306 -11.28 -18.30 -28.91
C ASN A 306 -11.21 -18.75 -27.43
N GLU A 307 -10.68 -17.90 -26.57
CA GLU A 307 -10.43 -18.15 -25.14
C GLU A 307 -10.64 -16.86 -24.35
N VAL A 308 -11.14 -16.97 -23.12
CA VAL A 308 -11.39 -15.81 -22.25
C VAL A 308 -10.29 -15.71 -21.21
N LYS A 309 -9.48 -14.65 -21.29
CA LYS A 309 -8.35 -14.38 -20.37
C LYS A 309 -8.58 -13.06 -19.65
N LEU A 310 -8.82 -13.11 -18.34
CA LEU A 310 -9.19 -11.97 -17.49
C LEU A 310 -8.15 -11.78 -16.38
N PHE A 311 -7.63 -10.55 -16.24
CA PHE A 311 -6.61 -10.18 -15.26
C PHE A 311 -7.15 -9.17 -14.25
N LEU A 312 -7.00 -9.48 -12.97
CA LEU A 312 -7.61 -8.78 -11.83
C LEU A 312 -6.52 -8.14 -10.95
N LYS A 313 -6.74 -6.91 -10.45
CA LYS A 313 -5.79 -6.27 -9.52
C LYS A 313 -5.79 -6.99 -8.16
N ALA A 314 -4.61 -7.14 -7.56
CA ALA A 314 -4.45 -7.63 -6.19
C ALA A 314 -5.07 -6.64 -5.16
N GLY A 315 -5.45 -7.13 -3.98
CA GLY A 315 -6.20 -6.38 -2.97
C GLY A 315 -7.62 -5.90 -3.35
N ALA A 316 -7.99 -5.92 -4.64
CA ALA A 316 -9.28 -5.45 -5.14
C ALA A 316 -10.38 -6.53 -5.06
N THR A 317 -11.64 -6.09 -5.10
CA THR A 317 -12.84 -6.95 -5.01
C THR A 317 -13.60 -6.99 -6.32
N TYR A 318 -13.96 -8.19 -6.76
CA TYR A 318 -14.66 -8.46 -8.01
C TYR A 318 -15.88 -9.38 -7.81
N LYS A 319 -16.84 -9.30 -8.74
CA LYS A 319 -18.03 -10.18 -8.77
C LYS A 319 -18.19 -10.84 -10.14
N LEU A 320 -17.97 -12.15 -10.20
CA LEU A 320 -18.11 -12.96 -11.41
C LEU A 320 -19.54 -13.49 -11.61
N GLY A 321 -20.34 -13.58 -10.54
CA GLY A 321 -21.69 -14.14 -10.58
C GLY A 321 -21.74 -15.60 -11.05
N THR A 322 -22.92 -16.07 -11.44
CA THR A 322 -23.12 -17.45 -11.94
C THR A 322 -22.84 -17.50 -13.44
N GLN A 323 -22.04 -18.48 -13.86
CA GLN A 323 -21.66 -18.71 -15.26
C GLN A 323 -22.22 -20.06 -15.73
N THR A 324 -22.96 -20.07 -16.83
CA THR A 324 -23.71 -21.24 -17.30
C THR A 324 -23.35 -21.61 -18.73
N GLU A 325 -23.24 -22.91 -18.99
CA GLU A 325 -23.02 -23.47 -20.33
C GLU A 325 -21.80 -22.89 -21.04
N ILE A 326 -20.70 -22.76 -20.29
CA ILE A 326 -19.44 -22.19 -20.78
C ILE A 326 -18.92 -23.06 -21.95
N PRO A 327 -18.72 -22.50 -23.16
CA PRO A 327 -18.41 -23.27 -24.36
C PRO A 327 -16.92 -23.33 -24.72
N LYS A 328 -16.05 -22.56 -24.02
CA LYS A 328 -14.65 -22.33 -24.39
C LYS A 328 -13.76 -22.16 -23.15
N ALA A 329 -12.45 -22.08 -23.36
CA ALA A 329 -11.46 -21.94 -22.29
C ALA A 329 -11.62 -20.61 -21.51
N LEU A 330 -11.34 -20.66 -20.22
CA LEU A 330 -11.47 -19.52 -19.30
C LEU A 330 -10.32 -19.48 -18.30
N TYR A 331 -9.61 -18.37 -18.29
CA TYR A 331 -8.50 -18.06 -17.39
C TYR A 331 -8.86 -16.80 -16.61
N ILE A 332 -8.86 -16.87 -15.28
CA ILE A 332 -9.02 -15.72 -14.38
C ILE A 332 -7.81 -15.68 -13.47
N MET A 333 -6.99 -14.64 -13.64
CA MET A 333 -5.72 -14.48 -12.95
C MET A 333 -5.72 -13.18 -12.16
N GLY A 334 -5.54 -13.26 -10.85
CA GLY A 334 -5.12 -12.13 -10.04
C GLY A 334 -3.67 -11.77 -10.34
N GLN A 335 -3.36 -10.49 -10.23
CA GLN A 335 -1.99 -10.01 -10.04
C GLN A 335 -1.36 -10.78 -8.86
N ALA A 336 -0.11 -11.20 -9.03
CA ALA A 336 0.67 -11.73 -7.91
C ALA A 336 0.85 -10.62 -6.86
N PRO A 337 0.41 -10.82 -5.60
CA PRO A 337 0.43 -9.77 -4.59
C PRO A 337 1.87 -9.37 -4.23
N GLY A 338 2.07 -8.08 -3.96
CA GLY A 338 3.28 -7.57 -3.31
C GLY A 338 3.37 -7.94 -1.83
N ASP A 339 4.47 -7.54 -1.18
CA ASP A 339 4.67 -7.75 0.25
C ASP A 339 3.59 -7.05 1.08
N GLY A 340 2.80 -7.84 1.83
CA GLY A 340 1.66 -7.33 2.62
C GLY A 340 0.38 -7.06 1.83
N GLU A 341 0.37 -7.28 0.51
CA GLU A 341 -0.83 -7.16 -0.33
C GLU A 341 -1.66 -8.46 -0.29
N GLU A 342 -2.99 -8.34 -0.29
CA GLU A 342 -3.90 -9.50 -0.34
C GLU A 342 -4.11 -9.98 -1.79
N LEU A 343 -4.49 -11.24 -1.95
CA LEU A 343 -4.93 -11.78 -3.25
C LEU A 343 -6.16 -11.01 -3.77
N ALA A 344 -6.34 -10.99 -5.10
CA ALA A 344 -7.56 -10.44 -5.69
C ALA A 344 -8.79 -11.21 -5.17
N PHE A 345 -9.75 -10.51 -4.56
CA PHE A 345 -10.93 -11.12 -3.97
C PHE A 345 -12.04 -11.25 -5.02
N MET A 346 -12.61 -12.45 -5.17
CA MET A 346 -13.66 -12.73 -6.14
C MET A 346 -14.85 -13.44 -5.49
N GLU A 347 -16.02 -12.77 -5.49
CA GLU A 347 -17.30 -13.43 -5.25
C GLU A 347 -17.81 -14.04 -6.56
N MET A 348 -18.15 -15.33 -6.54
CA MET A 348 -18.69 -16.04 -7.70
C MET A 348 -19.91 -16.90 -7.35
N GLY A 349 -20.76 -17.15 -8.33
CA GLY A 349 -21.79 -18.19 -8.28
C GLY A 349 -21.22 -19.54 -8.71
N ASN A 350 -22.09 -20.53 -8.95
CA ASN A 350 -21.62 -21.79 -9.52
C ASN A 350 -21.28 -21.61 -11.01
N MET A 351 -20.44 -22.50 -11.52
CA MET A 351 -20.07 -22.60 -12.93
C MET A 351 -20.58 -23.90 -13.54
N SER A 352 -20.91 -23.89 -14.82
CA SER A 352 -21.29 -25.09 -15.57
C SER A 352 -20.78 -25.02 -17.01
N ILE A 353 -20.39 -26.15 -17.58
CA ILE A 353 -19.69 -26.24 -18.88
C ILE A 353 -20.57 -27.03 -19.84
N ASN A 354 -20.70 -26.60 -21.09
CA ASN A 354 -21.42 -27.36 -22.11
C ASN A 354 -20.76 -27.14 -23.48
N CYS A 355 -19.94 -28.10 -23.90
CA CYS A 355 -19.25 -28.09 -25.19
C CYS A 355 -19.05 -29.54 -25.66
N PRO A 356 -20.06 -30.17 -26.29
CA PRO A 356 -19.99 -31.56 -26.72
C PRO A 356 -19.05 -31.80 -27.90
N ASP A 357 -18.81 -30.78 -28.73
CA ASP A 357 -18.21 -30.92 -30.06
C ASP A 357 -16.71 -30.53 -30.11
N ALA A 358 -16.13 -30.07 -28.99
CA ALA A 358 -14.74 -29.67 -28.90
C ALA A 358 -14.13 -29.96 -27.53
N ILE A 359 -12.80 -30.11 -27.49
CA ILE A 359 -12.03 -30.19 -26.25
C ILE A 359 -11.70 -28.76 -25.82
N ILE A 360 -12.09 -28.39 -24.60
CA ILE A 360 -11.70 -27.12 -23.99
C ILE A 360 -10.30 -27.27 -23.38
N GLU A 361 -9.37 -26.42 -23.78
CA GLU A 361 -7.98 -26.45 -23.30
C GLU A 361 -7.92 -26.35 -21.76
N ALA A 362 -8.42 -25.25 -21.19
CA ALA A 362 -8.33 -25.04 -19.75
C ALA A 362 -9.48 -24.26 -19.11
N PHE A 363 -9.71 -24.58 -17.83
CA PHE A 363 -10.22 -23.65 -16.83
C PHE A 363 -9.12 -23.38 -15.81
N HIS A 364 -8.80 -22.11 -15.58
CA HIS A 364 -7.64 -21.74 -14.77
C HIS A 364 -7.96 -20.55 -13.86
N PHE A 365 -7.66 -20.72 -12.57
CA PHE A 365 -7.81 -19.72 -11.54
C PHE A 365 -6.46 -19.54 -10.83
N GLU A 366 -5.91 -18.32 -10.83
CA GLU A 366 -4.59 -18.08 -10.22
C GLU A 366 -4.56 -16.79 -9.40
N ASN A 367 -3.90 -16.80 -8.24
CA ASN A 367 -3.75 -15.66 -7.31
C ASN A 367 -5.09 -15.04 -6.84
N LEU A 368 -6.08 -15.88 -6.51
CA LEU A 368 -7.43 -15.42 -6.13
C LEU A 368 -7.82 -15.86 -4.71
N LYS A 369 -8.45 -14.96 -3.95
CA LYS A 369 -9.25 -15.30 -2.76
C LYS A 369 -10.71 -15.43 -3.20
N ILE A 370 -11.20 -16.66 -3.30
CA ILE A 370 -12.50 -16.96 -3.94
C ILE A 370 -13.55 -17.29 -2.88
N LYS A 371 -14.68 -16.59 -2.94
CA LYS A 371 -15.88 -16.87 -2.14
C LYS A 371 -17.00 -17.34 -3.06
N VAL A 372 -17.38 -18.61 -2.92
CA VAL A 372 -18.51 -19.19 -3.66
C VAL A 372 -19.80 -18.86 -2.92
N THR A 373 -20.69 -18.13 -3.60
CA THR A 373 -21.98 -17.64 -3.07
C THR A 373 -23.12 -18.67 -3.19
N THR A 374 -22.87 -19.77 -3.90
CA THR A 374 -23.78 -20.92 -4.04
C THR A 374 -23.19 -22.15 -3.34
N SER A 375 -23.89 -23.28 -3.37
CA SER A 375 -23.38 -24.52 -2.74
C SER A 375 -22.18 -25.15 -3.43
N ASP A 376 -22.03 -24.93 -4.74
CA ASP A 376 -21.13 -25.68 -5.62
C ASP A 376 -20.22 -24.71 -6.38
N PHE A 377 -18.92 -24.98 -6.46
CA PHE A 377 -18.05 -24.22 -7.38
C PHE A 377 -18.38 -24.61 -8.82
N PHE A 378 -18.22 -25.89 -9.17
CA PHE A 378 -18.72 -26.46 -10.42
C PHE A 378 -19.95 -27.34 -10.19
N LYS A 379 -20.95 -27.17 -11.07
CA LYS A 379 -22.24 -27.87 -11.01
C LYS A 379 -22.63 -28.45 -12.36
N PHE A 380 -22.15 -29.67 -12.63
CA PHE A 380 -22.43 -30.37 -13.87
C PHE A 380 -23.68 -31.24 -13.75
N LYS A 381 -24.70 -30.94 -14.56
CA LYS A 381 -25.96 -31.69 -14.59
C LYS A 381 -26.36 -32.03 -16.01
N ASN A 382 -26.09 -33.28 -16.40
CA ASN A 382 -26.46 -33.86 -17.69
C ASN A 382 -25.86 -33.13 -18.91
N GLN A 383 -24.83 -32.31 -18.67
CA GLN A 383 -24.03 -31.60 -19.66
C GLN A 383 -23.03 -32.53 -20.35
N ALA A 384 -22.48 -32.07 -21.49
CA ALA A 384 -21.43 -32.76 -22.21
C ALA A 384 -20.21 -31.84 -22.40
N PHE A 385 -19.01 -32.32 -22.06
CA PHE A 385 -17.73 -31.61 -22.23
C PHE A 385 -16.54 -32.57 -22.14
N HIS A 386 -15.43 -32.16 -22.77
CA HIS A 386 -14.08 -32.65 -22.50
C HIS A 386 -13.20 -31.44 -22.17
N VAL A 387 -12.55 -31.42 -21.01
CA VAL A 387 -11.58 -30.36 -20.63
C VAL A 387 -10.19 -30.97 -20.42
N SER A 388 -9.14 -30.40 -21.01
CA SER A 388 -7.78 -30.93 -20.84
C SER A 388 -7.17 -30.59 -19.49
N THR A 389 -7.40 -29.40 -18.93
CA THR A 389 -6.94 -29.05 -17.58
C THR A 389 -7.89 -28.13 -16.84
N ILE A 390 -8.17 -28.44 -15.58
CA ILE A 390 -8.88 -27.57 -14.65
C ILE A 390 -7.95 -27.32 -13.47
N SER A 391 -7.62 -26.05 -13.20
CA SER A 391 -6.51 -25.70 -12.30
C SER A 391 -6.80 -24.52 -11.38
N TRP A 392 -6.31 -24.65 -10.15
CA TRP A 392 -6.24 -23.58 -9.15
C TRP A 392 -4.79 -23.44 -8.69
N LYS A 393 -4.25 -22.23 -8.76
CA LYS A 393 -2.87 -21.91 -8.39
C LYS A 393 -2.81 -20.73 -7.42
N ASN A 394 -2.18 -20.89 -6.27
CA ASN A 394 -2.09 -19.85 -5.25
C ASN A 394 -3.46 -19.21 -4.90
N CYS A 395 -4.50 -20.04 -4.79
CA CYS A 395 -5.86 -19.60 -4.44
C CYS A 395 -6.21 -19.93 -2.99
N GLU A 396 -6.97 -19.06 -2.34
CA GLU A 396 -7.67 -19.36 -1.09
C GLU A 396 -9.16 -19.55 -1.39
N ILE A 397 -9.75 -20.65 -0.92
CA ILE A 397 -11.18 -20.93 -1.05
C ILE A 397 -11.73 -21.28 0.33
N SER A 398 -12.52 -20.36 0.89
CA SER A 398 -13.01 -20.44 2.26
C SER A 398 -14.52 -20.73 2.32
N ASP A 399 -14.90 -21.59 3.26
CA ASP A 399 -16.27 -21.96 3.65
C ASP A 399 -17.17 -22.46 2.52
N LEU A 400 -16.58 -23.24 1.60
CA LEU A 400 -17.30 -23.91 0.51
C LEU A 400 -18.38 -24.86 1.08
N VAL A 401 -19.64 -24.52 0.81
CA VAL A 401 -20.82 -25.07 1.49
C VAL A 401 -21.09 -26.54 1.16
N ARG A 402 -20.71 -27.03 -0.03
CA ARG A 402 -20.92 -28.44 -0.41
C ARG A 402 -19.76 -29.08 -1.15
N THR A 403 -19.34 -28.54 -2.28
CA THR A 403 -18.38 -29.25 -3.16
C THR A 403 -17.70 -28.33 -4.17
N MET A 404 -16.46 -28.69 -4.55
CA MET A 404 -15.76 -28.09 -5.68
C MET A 404 -16.34 -28.63 -6.99
N TRP A 405 -16.73 -29.90 -7.02
CA TRP A 405 -17.20 -30.59 -8.21
C TRP A 405 -18.44 -31.43 -7.91
N TYR A 406 -19.62 -30.93 -8.28
CA TYR A 406 -20.84 -31.72 -8.33
C TYR A 406 -21.02 -32.32 -9.73
N GLN A 407 -21.13 -33.65 -9.83
CA GLN A 407 -21.30 -34.34 -11.10
C GLN A 407 -22.61 -35.15 -11.18
N GLU A 408 -23.35 -34.95 -12.27
CA GLU A 408 -24.51 -35.76 -12.65
C GLU A 408 -24.52 -35.92 -14.17
N VAL A 409 -24.65 -37.15 -14.64
CA VAL A 409 -24.40 -37.55 -16.04
C VAL A 409 -25.37 -38.66 -16.46
N ASN A 410 -25.86 -38.60 -17.70
CA ASN A 410 -26.89 -39.49 -18.25
C ASN A 410 -26.39 -40.48 -19.33
N ALA A 411 -25.11 -40.44 -19.71
CA ALA A 411 -24.48 -41.41 -20.61
C ALA A 411 -22.96 -41.46 -20.37
N ALA A 412 -22.33 -42.59 -20.66
CA ALA A 412 -20.88 -42.76 -20.57
C ALA A 412 -20.10 -41.72 -21.40
N GLN A 413 -18.91 -41.35 -20.91
CA GLN A 413 -17.92 -40.50 -21.57
C GLN A 413 -18.41 -39.10 -21.99
N LYS A 414 -19.51 -38.61 -21.39
CA LYS A 414 -20.02 -37.25 -21.64
C LYS A 414 -19.28 -36.15 -20.89
N GLN A 415 -18.66 -36.45 -19.75
CA GLN A 415 -18.02 -35.45 -18.90
C GLN A 415 -16.63 -35.99 -18.57
N ILE A 416 -15.63 -35.44 -19.24
CA ILE A 416 -14.23 -35.88 -19.18
C ILE A 416 -13.38 -34.68 -18.73
N ALA A 417 -12.50 -34.91 -17.77
CA ALA A 417 -11.39 -33.99 -17.49
C ALA A 417 -10.07 -34.76 -17.45
N ASP A 418 -9.09 -34.35 -18.26
CA ASP A 418 -7.81 -35.07 -18.28
C ASP A 418 -7.01 -34.76 -17.00
N HIS A 419 -7.01 -33.49 -16.56
CA HIS A 419 -6.25 -33.02 -15.40
C HIS A 419 -7.06 -32.13 -14.46
N ILE A 420 -6.99 -32.39 -13.16
CA ILE A 420 -7.36 -31.50 -12.07
C ILE A 420 -6.11 -31.18 -11.26
N VAL A 421 -5.72 -29.90 -11.23
CA VAL A 421 -4.48 -29.42 -10.59
C VAL A 421 -4.82 -28.41 -9.49
N ILE A 422 -4.36 -28.68 -8.28
CA ILE A 422 -4.41 -27.78 -7.13
C ILE A 422 -2.98 -27.58 -6.65
N GLU A 423 -2.47 -26.36 -6.77
CA GLU A 423 -1.07 -26.04 -6.46
C GLU A 423 -0.98 -24.75 -5.63
N ASN A 424 -0.25 -24.79 -4.50
CA ASN A 424 -0.10 -23.66 -3.59
C ASN A 424 -1.45 -23.13 -3.01
N CYS A 425 -2.51 -23.95 -2.92
CA CYS A 425 -3.86 -23.51 -2.58
C CYS A 425 -4.25 -23.79 -1.13
N ARG A 426 -5.15 -22.97 -0.57
CA ARG A 426 -5.63 -23.11 0.81
C ARG A 426 -7.16 -23.22 0.83
N PHE A 427 -7.67 -24.43 1.07
CA PHE A 427 -9.09 -24.73 1.20
C PHE A 427 -9.46 -24.77 2.69
N LEU A 428 -10.25 -23.80 3.14
CA LEU A 428 -10.45 -23.54 4.56
C LEU A 428 -11.93 -23.66 4.95
N GLY A 429 -12.28 -24.64 5.79
CA GLY A 429 -13.64 -24.80 6.32
C GLY A 429 -14.56 -25.58 5.37
N LEU A 430 -14.01 -26.59 4.67
CA LEU A 430 -14.77 -27.44 3.76
C LEU A 430 -15.91 -28.20 4.45
N ASN A 431 -17.06 -28.30 3.77
CA ASN A 431 -18.24 -29.03 4.23
C ASN A 431 -18.62 -30.15 3.25
N SER A 432 -17.80 -31.20 3.18
CA SER A 432 -17.89 -32.20 2.11
C SER A 432 -19.12 -33.12 2.21
N GLY A 433 -19.76 -33.24 3.37
CA GLY A 433 -20.71 -34.33 3.70
C GLY A 433 -21.88 -34.54 2.73
N GLY A 434 -22.23 -33.54 1.92
CA GLY A 434 -23.23 -33.67 0.86
C GLY A 434 -22.77 -34.39 -0.42
N SER A 435 -21.48 -34.33 -0.78
CA SER A 435 -21.00 -34.79 -2.10
C SER A 435 -19.51 -35.18 -2.19
N GLY A 436 -18.68 -34.90 -1.20
CA GLY A 436 -17.21 -34.86 -1.32
C GLY A 436 -16.70 -33.52 -1.85
N LEU A 437 -15.39 -33.25 -1.75
CA LEU A 437 -14.80 -32.06 -2.41
C LEU A 437 -14.85 -32.23 -3.94
N PHE A 438 -14.45 -33.40 -4.43
CA PHE A 438 -14.66 -33.87 -5.80
C PHE A 438 -15.65 -35.03 -5.81
N GLY A 439 -16.93 -34.71 -6.03
CA GLY A 439 -18.05 -35.66 -6.04
C GLY A 439 -18.33 -36.20 -7.43
N LEU A 440 -17.63 -37.27 -7.81
CA LEU A 440 -17.72 -37.87 -9.15
C LEU A 440 -18.88 -38.87 -9.28
N SER A 441 -19.25 -39.18 -10.52
CA SER A 441 -20.41 -40.00 -10.84
C SER A 441 -20.19 -41.49 -10.60
N THR A 442 -20.97 -42.04 -9.67
CA THR A 442 -21.06 -43.50 -9.43
C THR A 442 -22.00 -44.24 -10.39
N LYS A 443 -22.66 -43.54 -11.34
CA LYS A 443 -23.75 -44.11 -12.16
C LYS A 443 -23.37 -44.39 -13.61
N GLN A 444 -22.41 -43.64 -14.15
CA GLN A 444 -21.95 -43.69 -15.53
C GLN A 444 -20.46 -43.42 -15.54
N ASP A 445 -19.77 -43.96 -16.53
CA ASP A 445 -18.37 -43.64 -16.78
C ASP A 445 -18.23 -42.17 -17.19
N ALA A 446 -17.54 -41.36 -16.40
CA ALA A 446 -17.39 -39.92 -16.60
C ALA A 446 -16.08 -39.45 -15.93
N PRO A 447 -14.93 -39.76 -16.55
CA PRO A 447 -13.66 -39.80 -15.85
C PRO A 447 -13.04 -38.43 -15.57
N VAL A 448 -12.30 -38.39 -14.45
CA VAL A 448 -11.18 -37.46 -14.25
C VAL A 448 -9.91 -38.31 -14.24
N HIS A 449 -9.01 -38.11 -15.20
CA HIS A 449 -7.86 -39.01 -15.39
C HIS A 449 -6.68 -38.72 -14.47
N ASN A 450 -6.44 -37.45 -14.09
CA ASN A 450 -5.29 -37.08 -13.27
C ASN A 450 -5.69 -36.06 -12.19
N PHE A 451 -5.39 -36.36 -10.93
CA PHE A 451 -5.49 -35.45 -9.79
C PHE A 451 -4.10 -35.12 -9.26
N VAL A 452 -3.78 -33.82 -9.17
CA VAL A 452 -2.51 -33.32 -8.65
C VAL A 452 -2.78 -32.30 -7.57
N PHE A 453 -2.56 -32.67 -6.30
CA PHE A 453 -2.63 -31.77 -5.15
C PHE A 453 -1.20 -31.54 -4.63
N LYS A 454 -0.70 -30.30 -4.70
CA LYS A 454 0.65 -29.95 -4.27
C LYS A 454 0.72 -28.69 -3.43
N ASN A 455 1.60 -28.68 -2.42
CA ASN A 455 1.89 -27.49 -1.62
C ASN A 455 0.61 -26.83 -1.06
N SER A 456 -0.37 -27.62 -0.62
CA SER A 456 -1.75 -27.13 -0.44
C SER A 456 -2.37 -27.60 0.87
N THR A 457 -3.25 -26.77 1.42
CA THR A 457 -3.97 -27.04 2.67
C THR A 457 -5.42 -27.40 2.41
N PHE A 458 -5.92 -28.43 3.09
CA PHE A 458 -7.31 -28.85 3.10
C PHE A 458 -7.80 -28.95 4.55
N HIS A 459 -8.43 -27.89 5.04
CA HIS A 459 -9.11 -27.84 6.33
C HIS A 459 -10.63 -28.06 6.14
N ALA A 460 -11.19 -29.05 6.83
CA ALA A 460 -12.59 -29.43 6.72
C ALA A 460 -13.32 -29.35 8.08
N ASN A 461 -14.42 -28.62 8.12
CA ASN A 461 -15.37 -28.63 9.23
C ASN A 461 -16.19 -29.95 9.23
N ASN A 462 -16.46 -30.49 8.04
CA ASN A 462 -17.15 -31.76 7.85
C ASN A 462 -16.46 -32.53 6.71
N LEU A 463 -15.93 -33.73 7.05
CA LEU A 463 -15.26 -34.65 6.13
C LEU A 463 -15.92 -36.05 6.07
N THR A 464 -17.23 -36.13 6.33
CA THR A 464 -18.01 -37.39 6.26
C THR A 464 -18.15 -37.95 4.83
N LYS A 465 -17.75 -37.18 3.82
CA LYS A 465 -17.43 -37.65 2.47
C LYS A 465 -16.01 -37.27 2.11
N ALA A 466 -15.35 -38.11 1.33
CA ALA A 466 -13.96 -37.92 0.97
C ALA A 466 -13.70 -36.69 0.09
N LEU A 467 -12.45 -36.21 0.10
CA LEU A 467 -11.98 -35.15 -0.79
C LEU A 467 -12.08 -35.58 -2.26
N ILE A 468 -11.84 -36.86 -2.55
CA ILE A 468 -12.15 -37.50 -3.84
C ILE A 468 -13.03 -38.70 -3.55
N THR A 469 -14.17 -38.80 -4.24
CA THR A 469 -15.17 -39.87 -4.06
C THR A 469 -15.89 -40.14 -5.38
N GLY A 470 -16.47 -41.34 -5.52
CA GLY A 470 -17.41 -41.64 -6.61
C GLY A 470 -16.82 -42.31 -7.85
N LEU A 471 -15.57 -42.77 -7.78
CA LEU A 471 -14.81 -43.36 -8.90
C LEU A 471 -15.34 -44.71 -9.45
N GLY A 472 -16.36 -45.30 -8.81
CA GLY A 472 -16.75 -46.70 -9.00
C GLY A 472 -17.27 -47.08 -10.41
N SER A 473 -17.63 -46.10 -11.24
CA SER A 473 -18.04 -46.30 -12.64
C SER A 473 -16.99 -45.88 -13.66
N MET A 474 -15.91 -45.21 -13.26
CA MET A 474 -14.89 -44.70 -14.19
C MET A 474 -14.09 -45.82 -14.85
N THR A 475 -13.77 -45.63 -16.13
CA THR A 475 -12.85 -46.45 -16.91
C THR A 475 -11.62 -45.64 -17.35
N GLY A 476 -10.69 -46.29 -18.05
CA GLY A 476 -9.41 -45.68 -18.44
C GLY A 476 -8.43 -45.60 -17.29
N GLU A 477 -7.42 -44.72 -17.42
CA GLU A 477 -6.36 -44.54 -16.43
C GLU A 477 -6.79 -43.56 -15.32
N LEU A 478 -6.29 -43.79 -14.10
CA LEU A 478 -6.35 -42.83 -13.00
C LEU A 478 -4.95 -42.59 -12.42
N ASN A 479 -4.56 -41.33 -12.33
CA ASN A 479 -3.37 -40.86 -11.65
C ASN A 479 -3.78 -39.96 -10.47
N VAL A 480 -3.20 -40.18 -9.29
CA VAL A 480 -3.41 -39.32 -8.11
C VAL A 480 -2.07 -39.02 -7.45
N THR A 481 -1.71 -37.74 -7.39
CA THR A 481 -0.47 -37.23 -6.80
C THR A 481 -0.82 -36.25 -5.68
N ILE A 482 -0.31 -36.50 -4.47
CA ILE A 482 -0.58 -35.72 -3.26
C ILE A 482 0.77 -35.44 -2.57
N GLU A 483 1.28 -34.22 -2.70
CA GLU A 483 2.65 -33.88 -2.27
C GLU A 483 2.71 -32.58 -1.47
N ASN A 484 3.43 -32.59 -0.35
CA ASN A 484 3.62 -31.39 0.48
C ASN A 484 2.27 -30.73 0.85
N CYS A 485 1.26 -31.51 1.26
CA CYS A 485 -0.07 -30.99 1.61
C CYS A 485 -0.35 -31.14 3.11
N THR A 486 -1.03 -30.15 3.69
CA THR A 486 -1.51 -30.17 5.09
C THR A 486 -3.01 -30.45 5.12
N PHE A 487 -3.41 -31.53 5.77
CA PHE A 487 -4.79 -31.98 5.88
C PHE A 487 -5.26 -31.88 7.33
N VAL A 488 -6.35 -31.14 7.58
CA VAL A 488 -6.90 -30.94 8.93
C VAL A 488 -8.40 -31.22 8.92
N SER A 489 -8.82 -32.27 9.62
CA SER A 489 -10.25 -32.64 9.74
C SER A 489 -10.78 -32.33 11.14
N MET A 490 -11.72 -31.39 11.24
CA MET A 490 -12.45 -31.09 12.47
C MET A 490 -13.73 -31.93 12.62
N ALA A 491 -13.87 -33.00 11.82
CA ALA A 491 -15.01 -33.91 11.82
C ALA A 491 -14.70 -35.17 12.66
N PRO A 492 -15.12 -35.24 13.94
CA PRO A 492 -14.68 -36.28 14.88
C PRO A 492 -15.11 -37.70 14.49
N ALA A 493 -16.33 -37.85 13.94
CA ALA A 493 -16.91 -39.14 13.59
C ALA A 493 -16.99 -39.36 12.07
N ALA A 494 -16.87 -40.63 11.65
CA ALA A 494 -17.12 -41.09 10.27
C ALA A 494 -16.39 -40.33 9.14
N MET A 495 -15.25 -39.69 9.42
CA MET A 495 -14.49 -39.02 8.37
C MET A 495 -13.83 -40.01 7.39
N THR A 496 -13.63 -39.59 6.14
CA THR A 496 -12.74 -40.28 5.20
C THR A 496 -11.94 -39.24 4.44
N PHE A 497 -10.61 -39.29 4.39
CA PHE A 497 -9.86 -38.32 3.57
C PHE A 497 -10.02 -38.62 2.08
N PHE A 498 -9.81 -39.87 1.66
CA PHE A 498 -9.85 -40.25 0.24
C PHE A 498 -10.58 -41.58 -0.01
N ASP A 499 -11.57 -41.60 -0.90
CA ASP A 499 -12.26 -42.80 -1.39
C ASP A 499 -11.80 -43.10 -2.83
N LEU A 500 -10.57 -43.63 -2.93
CA LEU A 500 -9.92 -43.97 -4.19
C LEU A 500 -10.25 -45.41 -4.60
N ASN A 501 -11.53 -45.65 -4.89
CA ASN A 501 -12.08 -46.97 -5.24
C ASN A 501 -12.48 -47.10 -6.73
N PRO A 502 -11.55 -46.93 -7.70
CA PRO A 502 -11.83 -47.04 -9.12
C PRO A 502 -11.97 -48.51 -9.53
N LYS A 503 -13.21 -49.02 -9.54
CA LYS A 503 -13.47 -50.44 -9.80
C LYS A 503 -13.10 -50.90 -11.22
N ASN A 504 -13.24 -50.02 -12.23
CA ASN A 504 -13.18 -50.41 -13.65
C ASN A 504 -12.07 -49.69 -14.45
N THR A 505 -11.10 -49.06 -13.79
CA THR A 505 -9.95 -48.44 -14.47
C THR A 505 -9.01 -49.48 -15.06
N SER A 506 -8.32 -49.13 -16.16
CA SER A 506 -7.26 -49.95 -16.75
C SER A 506 -5.98 -49.91 -15.93
N SER A 507 -5.72 -48.78 -15.27
CA SER A 507 -4.58 -48.56 -14.38
C SER A 507 -4.94 -47.53 -13.31
N PHE A 508 -4.30 -47.64 -12.14
CA PHE A 508 -4.36 -46.64 -11.08
C PHE A 508 -2.98 -46.46 -10.43
N HIS A 509 -2.41 -45.27 -10.57
CA HIS A 509 -1.14 -44.91 -9.95
C HIS A 509 -1.37 -43.86 -8.85
N LEU A 510 -0.81 -44.11 -7.66
CA LEU A 510 -1.00 -43.29 -6.46
C LEU A 510 0.35 -42.85 -5.87
N VAL A 511 0.58 -41.56 -5.74
CA VAL A 511 1.75 -40.97 -5.08
C VAL A 511 1.28 -40.10 -3.93
N VAL A 512 1.72 -40.40 -2.71
CA VAL A 512 1.39 -39.67 -1.49
C VAL A 512 2.66 -39.45 -0.69
N ARG A 513 3.23 -38.23 -0.71
CA ARG A 513 4.49 -37.97 0.02
C ARG A 513 4.63 -36.59 0.64
N ASN A 514 5.44 -36.52 1.70
CA ASN A 514 5.73 -35.30 2.48
C ASN A 514 4.47 -34.59 3.02
N ASN A 515 3.37 -35.32 3.26
CA ASN A 515 2.11 -34.71 3.71
C ASN A 515 1.97 -34.75 5.24
N LEU A 516 1.29 -33.75 5.80
CA LEU A 516 0.91 -33.71 7.22
C LEU A 516 -0.59 -33.94 7.37
N PHE A 517 -0.98 -34.92 8.18
CA PHE A 517 -2.37 -35.22 8.53
C PHE A 517 -2.67 -34.89 9.98
N SER A 518 -3.78 -34.22 10.23
CA SER A 518 -4.20 -33.81 11.56
C SER A 518 -5.73 -33.75 11.66
N GLY A 519 -6.22 -33.65 12.89
CA GLY A 519 -7.64 -33.42 13.14
C GLY A 519 -8.09 -33.95 14.47
N VAL A 520 -9.41 -34.00 14.64
CA VAL A 520 -10.08 -34.67 15.75
C VAL A 520 -10.67 -35.98 15.21
N CYS A 521 -10.39 -37.11 15.86
CA CYS A 521 -11.03 -38.39 15.52
C CYS A 521 -11.49 -39.12 16.79
N GLU A 522 -12.72 -39.63 16.76
CA GLU A 522 -13.25 -40.52 17.79
C GLU A 522 -12.58 -41.90 17.73
N ALA A 523 -12.38 -42.51 18.90
CA ALA A 523 -11.78 -43.84 19.01
C ALA A 523 -12.58 -44.88 18.20
N GLY A 524 -11.89 -45.59 17.30
CA GLY A 524 -12.52 -46.59 16.42
C GLY A 524 -13.31 -46.00 15.24
N GLN A 525 -13.17 -44.71 14.94
CA GLN A 525 -13.74 -44.06 13.76
C GLN A 525 -12.67 -43.62 12.75
N GLY A 526 -13.11 -43.12 11.59
CA GLY A 526 -12.25 -42.50 10.59
C GLY A 526 -11.59 -43.46 9.61
N THR A 527 -11.30 -42.96 8.41
CA THR A 527 -10.55 -43.65 7.37
C THR A 527 -9.58 -42.69 6.68
N TRP A 528 -8.33 -43.11 6.47
CA TRP A 528 -7.36 -42.31 5.73
C TRP A 528 -7.58 -42.49 4.23
N PHE A 529 -7.32 -43.70 3.71
CA PHE A 529 -7.67 -44.08 2.34
C PHE A 529 -8.67 -45.24 2.31
N THR A 530 -9.51 -45.27 1.27
CA THR A 530 -10.01 -46.51 0.68
C THR A 530 -9.34 -46.65 -0.68
N THR A 531 -8.69 -47.79 -0.95
CA THR A 531 -8.03 -48.05 -2.24
C THR A 531 -8.55 -49.32 -2.90
N ARG A 532 -8.62 -49.33 -4.24
CA ARG A 532 -8.91 -50.53 -5.05
C ARG A 532 -8.21 -50.44 -6.40
N ASN A 533 -7.87 -51.59 -6.99
CA ASN A 533 -7.34 -51.68 -8.36
C ASN A 533 -6.01 -50.92 -8.58
N VAL A 534 -5.24 -50.72 -7.51
CA VAL A 534 -3.95 -50.00 -7.54
C VAL A 534 -2.94 -50.77 -8.39
N THR A 535 -2.43 -50.13 -9.43
CA THR A 535 -1.35 -50.64 -10.30
C THR A 535 0.02 -50.35 -9.70
N SER A 536 0.22 -49.15 -9.15
CA SER A 536 1.40 -48.82 -8.33
C SER A 536 1.05 -47.78 -7.27
N LYS A 537 1.75 -47.85 -6.13
CA LYS A 537 1.65 -46.88 -5.04
C LYS A 537 3.03 -46.48 -4.52
N THR A 538 3.16 -45.23 -4.11
CA THR A 538 4.31 -44.66 -3.41
C THR A 538 3.82 -43.89 -2.20
N PHE A 539 4.23 -44.29 -1.00
CA PHE A 539 3.94 -43.63 0.27
C PHE A 539 5.25 -43.32 0.98
N GLU A 540 5.63 -42.04 1.09
CA GLU A 540 6.94 -41.61 1.61
C GLU A 540 6.82 -40.38 2.51
N ASN A 541 7.53 -40.35 3.65
CA ASN A 541 7.63 -39.16 4.52
C ASN A 541 6.30 -38.49 4.90
N ASN A 542 5.19 -39.24 5.01
CA ASN A 542 3.93 -38.70 5.50
C ASN A 542 3.93 -38.74 7.03
N TYR A 543 3.41 -37.68 7.66
CA TYR A 543 3.30 -37.57 9.11
C TYR A 543 1.87 -37.35 9.56
N ARG A 544 1.59 -37.71 10.82
CA ARG A 544 0.35 -37.42 11.53
C ARG A 544 0.65 -36.76 12.87
N THR A 545 -0.19 -35.82 13.30
CA THR A 545 -0.03 -35.18 14.61
C THR A 545 -0.19 -36.17 15.76
N ASN A 546 0.49 -35.91 16.89
CA ASN A 546 0.43 -36.80 18.05
C ASN A 546 -1.00 -36.96 18.55
N GLY A 547 -1.44 -38.21 18.75
CA GLY A 547 -2.81 -38.56 19.13
C GLY A 547 -3.82 -38.60 17.98
N PHE A 548 -3.47 -38.15 16.77
CA PHE A 548 -4.35 -38.31 15.61
C PHE A 548 -4.29 -39.73 15.05
N VAL A 549 -5.31 -40.54 15.31
CA VAL A 549 -5.41 -41.94 14.87
C VAL A 549 -6.76 -42.19 14.22
N VAL A 550 -6.77 -42.88 13.08
CA VAL A 550 -7.99 -43.40 12.43
C VAL A 550 -8.09 -44.92 12.56
N ALA A 551 -9.30 -45.46 12.50
CA ALA A 551 -9.57 -46.89 12.60
C ALA A 551 -9.10 -47.68 11.37
N ASN A 552 -9.14 -47.07 10.18
CA ASN A 552 -8.69 -47.68 8.94
C ASN A 552 -7.71 -46.78 8.18
N TRP A 553 -6.44 -47.19 8.10
CA TRP A 553 -5.44 -46.48 7.30
C TRP A 553 -5.56 -46.76 5.80
N GLY A 554 -6.13 -47.91 5.40
CA GLY A 554 -6.30 -48.27 3.98
C GLY A 554 -5.02 -48.61 3.22
N VAL A 555 -3.91 -48.79 3.95
CA VAL A 555 -2.54 -48.99 3.45
C VAL A 555 -1.83 -50.07 4.27
N ASP A 556 -0.66 -50.50 3.83
CA ASP A 556 0.17 -51.44 4.58
C ASP A 556 0.82 -50.75 5.81
N ALA A 557 1.18 -51.53 6.83
CA ALA A 557 1.66 -50.97 8.11
C ALA A 557 2.91 -50.07 8.00
N ALA A 558 3.76 -50.28 6.98
CA ALA A 558 4.94 -49.46 6.71
C ALA A 558 4.64 -48.15 5.95
N GLU A 559 3.42 -47.98 5.44
CA GLU A 559 2.95 -46.82 4.67
C GLU A 559 2.10 -45.86 5.53
N ILE A 560 1.78 -46.24 6.76
CA ILE A 560 1.04 -45.43 7.74
C ILE A 560 1.87 -44.18 8.09
N PRO A 561 1.26 -42.98 8.19
CA PRO A 561 1.99 -41.76 8.54
C PRO A 561 2.67 -41.85 9.91
N VAL A 562 3.91 -41.36 9.96
CA VAL A 562 4.73 -41.31 11.18
C VAL A 562 4.12 -40.34 12.17
N GLU A 563 4.00 -40.73 13.44
CA GLU A 563 3.49 -39.84 14.48
C GLU A 563 4.55 -38.81 14.87
N THR A 564 4.16 -37.53 14.90
CA THR A 564 5.02 -36.45 15.41
C THR A 564 5.13 -36.50 16.93
N THR A 565 6.16 -35.87 17.49
CA THR A 565 6.27 -35.68 18.94
C THR A 565 5.15 -34.76 19.48
N LEU A 566 4.77 -33.72 18.73
CA LEU A 566 3.79 -32.71 19.18
C LEU A 566 2.35 -33.01 18.71
N PRO A 567 1.33 -32.86 19.58
CA PRO A 567 -0.08 -32.89 19.18
C PRO A 567 -0.51 -31.62 18.45
N MET A 568 -1.63 -31.71 17.74
CA MET A 568 -2.21 -30.65 16.89
C MET A 568 -2.21 -29.26 17.54
N GLU A 569 -2.75 -29.16 18.76
CA GLU A 569 -2.92 -27.90 19.53
C GLU A 569 -1.59 -27.24 19.97
N THR A 570 -0.46 -27.93 19.82
CA THR A 570 0.88 -27.41 20.16
C THR A 570 1.79 -27.28 18.95
N LEU A 571 1.52 -28.03 17.87
CA LEU A 571 2.27 -27.93 16.63
C LEU A 571 1.87 -26.66 15.85
N PHE A 572 0.55 -26.45 15.71
CA PHE A 572 -0.03 -25.32 14.98
C PHE A 572 -0.22 -24.10 15.88
N LYS A 573 -0.14 -22.91 15.27
CA LYS A 573 -0.28 -21.62 15.96
C LYS A 573 -1.69 -21.32 16.46
N ASP A 574 -2.71 -21.52 15.62
CA ASP A 574 -4.12 -21.39 16.00
C ASP A 574 -5.02 -22.24 15.09
N VAL A 575 -5.38 -23.44 15.56
CA VAL A 575 -6.26 -24.38 14.85
C VAL A 575 -7.66 -23.79 14.64
N ALA A 576 -8.19 -23.05 15.62
CA ALA A 576 -9.54 -22.50 15.57
C ALA A 576 -9.65 -21.31 14.60
N GLY A 577 -8.63 -20.46 14.58
CA GLY A 577 -8.44 -19.39 13.60
C GLY A 577 -8.00 -19.86 12.21
N ARG A 578 -7.75 -21.17 12.03
CA ARG A 578 -7.26 -21.81 10.79
C ARG A 578 -5.85 -21.36 10.37
N ASP A 579 -5.04 -20.92 11.33
CA ASP A 579 -3.61 -20.62 11.15
C ASP A 579 -2.77 -21.84 11.54
N PHE A 580 -2.41 -22.62 10.52
CA PHE A 580 -1.65 -23.86 10.70
C PHE A 580 -0.13 -23.62 10.71
N THR A 581 0.34 -22.37 10.92
CA THR A 581 1.77 -22.07 11.02
C THR A 581 2.44 -22.97 12.07
N ILE A 582 3.53 -23.63 11.68
CA ILE A 582 4.31 -24.51 12.56
C ILE A 582 5.14 -23.65 13.51
N THR A 583 4.88 -23.76 14.81
CA THR A 583 5.52 -22.89 15.82
C THR A 583 6.87 -23.42 16.33
N ASP A 584 7.02 -24.74 16.46
CA ASP A 584 8.29 -25.36 16.86
C ASP A 584 9.17 -25.69 15.64
N LYS A 585 10.24 -24.90 15.49
CA LYS A 585 11.24 -25.05 14.43
C LYS A 585 12.15 -26.27 14.59
N ASN A 586 12.08 -26.97 15.72
CA ASN A 586 12.78 -28.23 15.96
C ASN A 586 11.88 -29.47 15.72
N SER A 587 10.58 -29.26 15.46
CA SER A 587 9.65 -30.36 15.16
C SER A 587 10.06 -31.09 13.88
N GLU A 588 9.75 -32.38 13.81
CA GLU A 588 10.05 -33.24 12.66
C GLU A 588 9.36 -32.74 11.38
N VAL A 589 8.25 -32.02 11.55
CA VAL A 589 7.49 -31.36 10.50
C VAL A 589 8.28 -30.18 9.91
N TYR A 590 8.82 -29.30 10.76
CA TYR A 590 9.61 -28.15 10.30
C TYR A 590 10.95 -28.58 9.70
N THR A 591 11.70 -29.46 10.38
CA THR A 591 13.06 -29.83 9.95
C THR A 591 13.08 -30.62 8.63
N ASN A 592 12.03 -31.39 8.35
CA ASN A 592 11.92 -32.20 7.14
C ASN A 592 11.04 -31.56 6.04
N GLY A 593 10.45 -30.39 6.30
CA GLY A 593 9.59 -29.68 5.33
C GLY A 593 8.29 -30.41 5.00
N ILE A 594 7.60 -30.93 6.02
CA ILE A 594 6.40 -31.77 5.86
C ILE A 594 5.12 -30.93 5.87
N GLY A 595 4.23 -31.19 4.91
CA GLY A 595 2.98 -30.47 4.73
C GLY A 595 3.10 -29.30 3.77
N ASP A 596 2.08 -28.43 3.76
CA ASP A 596 2.02 -27.23 2.94
C ASP A 596 3.10 -26.22 3.36
N PRO A 597 4.07 -25.88 2.46
CA PRO A 597 5.15 -24.94 2.75
C PRO A 597 4.68 -23.55 3.17
N HIS A 598 3.43 -23.16 2.87
CA HIS A 598 2.86 -21.89 3.33
C HIS A 598 2.90 -21.70 4.85
N TRP A 599 2.86 -22.80 5.60
CA TRP A 599 2.84 -22.82 7.06
C TRP A 599 4.20 -23.10 7.70
N ILE A 600 5.24 -23.35 6.91
CA ILE A 600 6.59 -23.68 7.37
C ILE A 600 7.48 -22.43 7.19
N LYS A 601 7.39 -21.50 8.15
CA LYS A 601 8.00 -20.16 8.10
C LYS A 601 8.97 -19.91 9.24
#